data_AF-A0A920AAQ8-F1
#
_entry.id   AF-A0A920AAQ8-F1
#
_cell.length_a   1.000
_cell.length_b   1.000
_cell.length_c   1.000
_cell.angle_alpha   90.00
_cell.angle_beta   90.00
_cell.angle_gamma   90.00
#
_symmetry.space_group_name_H-M   'P 1'
#
loop_
_entity.id
_entity.type
_entity.pdbx_description
1 polymer ?
#
loop_
_entity_poly.entity_id
_entity_poly.type
_entity_poly.pdbx_seq_one_letter_code
_entity_poly.pdbx_strand_id
1 'polypeptide(L)'
;MITGSHNPKEDNGLKIVIDGNSISGLEIKKRVTNYKYDKSLTAQTFSQDLTNDYLDEIKRNAPIGKPMKVILDAGNGAAGPLAKGFLRTLE
;
A
#
# COMPACT_ATOMS: atom_id res chain seq x y z
N MET A 1 3.80 -0.48 -5.42
CA MET A 1 4.12 0.07 -4.08
C MET A 1 5.62 -0.01 -3.85
N ILE A 2 6.25 1.08 -3.42
CA ILE A 2 7.66 1.10 -3.02
C ILE A 2 7.71 0.84 -1.51
N THR A 3 8.35 -0.24 -1.09
CA THR A 3 8.39 -0.66 0.32
C THR A 3 9.45 -1.74 0.57
N GLY A 4 10.17 -1.62 1.70
CA GLY A 4 11.01 -2.69 2.26
C GLY A 4 10.22 -3.75 3.07
N SER A 5 8.90 -3.63 3.12
CA SER A 5 8.00 -4.49 3.89
C SER A 5 8.30 -4.48 5.41
N HIS A 6 9.07 -5.45 5.90
CA HIS A 6 9.45 -5.59 7.32
C HIS A 6 10.97 -5.68 7.50
N ASN A 7 11.71 -5.48 6.41
CA ASN A 7 13.15 -5.62 6.39
C ASN A 7 13.82 -4.48 7.18
N PRO A 8 15.11 -4.63 7.52
CA PRO A 8 15.91 -3.56 8.09
C PRO A 8 15.86 -2.25 7.28
N LYS A 9 16.24 -1.14 7.92
CA LYS A 9 16.12 0.22 7.38
C LYS A 9 16.88 0.46 6.07
N GLU A 10 17.92 -0.33 5.82
CA GLU A 10 18.74 -0.31 4.62
C GLU A 10 18.08 -0.94 3.40
N ASP A 11 17.05 -1.77 3.62
CA ASP A 11 16.33 -2.47 2.57
C ASP A 11 15.14 -1.67 2.06
N ASN A 12 14.94 -1.72 0.74
CA ASN A 12 13.73 -1.26 0.09
C ASN A 12 13.39 -2.18 -1.08
N GLY A 13 12.23 -1.98 -1.69
CA GLY A 13 11.77 -2.86 -2.75
C GLY A 13 10.50 -2.39 -3.42
N LEU A 14 9.98 -3.25 -4.29
CA LEU A 14 8.80 -3.01 -5.08
C LEU A 14 7.82 -4.18 -4.93
N LYS A 15 6.56 -3.87 -4.63
CA LYS A 15 5.43 -4.77 -4.85
C LYS A 15 4.68 -4.28 -6.09
N ILE A 16 4.52 -5.15 -7.08
CA ILE A 16 4.05 -4.78 -8.42
C ILE A 16 2.76 -5.52 -8.76
N VAL A 17 1.76 -4.77 -9.21
CA VAL A 17 0.49 -5.27 -9.75
C VAL A 17 0.34 -4.73 -11.16
N ILE A 18 0.01 -5.60 -12.12
CA ILE A 18 -0.29 -5.25 -13.52
C ILE A 18 -1.62 -5.90 -13.88
N ASP A 19 -2.56 -5.14 -14.44
CA ASP A 19 -3.89 -5.60 -14.85
C ASP A 19 -4.62 -6.39 -13.74
N GLY A 20 -4.55 -5.88 -12.50
CA GLY A 20 -5.16 -6.49 -11.32
C GLY A 20 -4.42 -7.70 -10.75
N ASN A 21 -3.33 -8.16 -11.38
CA ASN A 21 -2.59 -9.35 -10.97
C ASN A 21 -1.25 -8.99 -10.33
N SER A 22 -0.92 -9.66 -9.22
CA SER A 22 0.42 -9.57 -8.62
C SER A 22 1.42 -10.35 -9.48
N ILE A 23 2.49 -9.68 -9.92
CA ILE A 23 3.54 -10.33 -10.73
C ILE A 23 4.74 -10.69 -9.87
N SER A 24 5.47 -11.74 -10.21
CA SER A 24 6.62 -12.20 -9.42
C SER A 24 7.65 -13.02 -10.23
N GLY A 25 8.81 -13.28 -9.60
CA GLY A 25 9.80 -14.25 -10.09
C GLY A 25 10.22 -14.05 -11.56
N LEU A 26 10.07 -15.11 -12.36
CA LEU A 26 10.47 -15.11 -13.77
C LEU A 26 9.69 -14.09 -14.62
N GLU A 27 8.48 -13.71 -14.24
CA GLU A 27 7.72 -12.70 -14.98
C GLU A 27 8.40 -11.33 -14.85
N ILE A 28 8.73 -10.92 -13.62
CA ILE A 28 9.47 -9.68 -13.37
C ILE A 28 10.81 -9.73 -14.13
N LYS A 29 11.54 -10.85 -14.02
CA LYS A 29 12.83 -11.03 -14.70
C LYS A 29 12.70 -10.84 -16.22
N LYS A 30 11.72 -11.48 -16.86
CA LYS A 30 11.48 -11.37 -18.30
C LYS A 30 11.14 -9.94 -18.72
N ARG A 31 10.25 -9.26 -17.98
CA ARG A 31 9.85 -7.87 -18.28
C ARG A 31 11.02 -6.91 -18.19
N VAL A 32 11.83 -7.00 -17.13
CA VAL A 32 13.01 -6.15 -16.94
C VAL A 32 14.07 -6.43 -17.99
N THR A 33 14.34 -7.70 -18.29
CA THR A 33 15.36 -8.08 -19.29
C THR A 33 15.01 -7.59 -20.69
N ASN A 34 13.72 -7.58 -21.03
CA ASN A 34 13.25 -7.14 -22.34
C ASN A 34 12.89 -5.64 -22.39
N TYR A 35 13.05 -4.91 -21.29
CA TYR A 35 12.68 -3.50 -21.23
C TYR A 35 13.61 -2.67 -22.12
N LYS A 36 13.03 -1.90 -23.03
CA LYS A 36 13.73 -0.88 -23.82
C LYS A 36 13.16 0.47 -23.45
N TYR A 37 14.03 1.35 -22.94
CA TYR A 37 13.64 2.70 -22.60
C TYR A 37 13.30 3.48 -23.88
N ASP A 38 12.08 4.01 -23.95
CA ASP A 38 11.62 4.84 -25.06
C ASP A 38 11.50 6.30 -24.59
N LYS A 39 12.39 7.14 -25.15
CA LYS A 39 12.47 8.57 -24.84
C LYS A 39 11.29 9.38 -25.39
N SER A 40 10.52 8.81 -26.32
CA SER A 40 9.33 9.47 -26.87
C SER A 40 8.12 9.38 -25.94
N LEU A 41 8.17 8.51 -24.91
CA LEU A 41 7.09 8.38 -23.95
C LEU A 41 6.97 9.64 -23.10
N THR A 42 5.80 10.28 -23.18
CA THR A 42 5.39 11.33 -22.27
C THR A 42 4.55 10.71 -21.16
N ALA A 43 4.86 11.05 -19.92
CA ALA A 43 4.10 10.61 -18.75
C ALA A 43 3.38 11.81 -18.12
N GLN A 44 2.19 11.58 -17.60
CA GLN A 44 1.50 12.52 -16.72
C GLN A 44 1.48 11.95 -15.32
N THR A 45 1.68 12.81 -14.33
CA THR A 45 1.60 12.46 -12.92
C THR A 45 0.51 13.30 -12.28
N PHE A 46 -0.37 12.65 -11.53
CA PHE A 46 -1.32 13.32 -10.65
C PHE A 46 -1.13 12.78 -9.23
N SER A 47 -1.45 13.61 -8.25
CA SER A 47 -1.46 13.24 -6.84
C SER A 47 -2.90 13.12 -6.38
N GLN A 48 -3.22 12.03 -5.70
CA GLN A 48 -4.53 11.81 -5.12
C GLN A 48 -4.35 11.20 -3.73
N ASP A 49 -5.06 11.75 -2.75
CA ASP A 49 -5.18 11.14 -1.43
C ASP A 49 -6.41 10.22 -1.42
N LEU A 50 -6.18 8.93 -1.18
CA LEU A 50 -7.22 7.89 -1.13
C LEU A 50 -7.56 7.48 0.32
N THR A 51 -7.05 8.21 1.30
CA THR A 51 -7.16 7.84 2.73
C THR A 51 -8.62 7.70 3.18
N ASN A 52 -9.45 8.72 2.92
CA ASN A 52 -10.84 8.71 3.38
C ASN A 52 -11.67 7.65 2.64
N ASP A 53 -11.52 7.55 1.31
CA ASP A 53 -12.21 6.56 0.48
C ASP A 53 -11.95 5.13 0.98
N TYR A 54 -10.69 4.83 1.33
CA TYR A 54 -10.30 3.53 1.88
C TYR A 54 -10.87 3.28 3.28
N LEU A 55 -10.84 4.28 4.18
CA LEU A 55 -11.39 4.15 5.53
C LEU A 55 -12.90 3.94 5.52
N ASP A 56 -13.62 4.63 4.63
CA ASP A 56 -15.06 4.48 4.50
C ASP A 56 -15.44 3.10 3.95
N GLU A 57 -14.65 2.57 3.00
CA GLU A 57 -14.82 1.21 2.50
C GLU A 57 -14.64 0.16 3.62
N ILE A 58 -13.64 0.30 4.47
CA ILE A 58 -13.46 -0.62 5.61
C ILE A 58 -14.65 -0.54 6.57
N LYS A 59 -15.08 0.67 6.95
CA LYS A 59 -16.21 0.86 7.88
C LYS A 59 -17.50 0.21 7.36
N ARG A 60 -17.76 0.31 6.04
CA ARG A 60 -18.92 -0.33 5.41
C ARG A 60 -18.86 -1.86 5.49
N ASN A 61 -17.68 -2.45 5.28
CA ASN A 61 -17.53 -3.90 5.17
C ASN A 61 -17.24 -4.61 6.51
N ALA A 62 -16.76 -3.90 7.53
CA ALA A 62 -16.40 -4.46 8.82
C ALA A 62 -17.03 -3.66 9.99
N PRO A 63 -18.37 -3.70 10.15
CA PRO A 63 -19.04 -2.98 11.21
C PRO A 63 -18.64 -3.54 12.58
N ILE A 64 -18.33 -2.65 13.51
CA ILE A 64 -18.00 -3.01 14.89
C ILE A 64 -19.21 -2.74 15.76
N GLY A 65 -19.75 -3.80 16.38
CA GLY A 65 -21.00 -3.74 17.14
C GLY A 65 -20.87 -3.30 18.59
N LYS A 66 -19.67 -2.97 19.07
CA LYS A 66 -19.43 -2.52 20.46
C LYS A 66 -18.09 -1.79 20.62
N PRO A 67 -17.97 -0.89 21.61
CA PRO A 67 -16.69 -0.29 22.01
C PRO A 67 -15.64 -1.35 22.36
N MET A 68 -14.38 -1.11 21.99
CA MET A 68 -13.25 -2.01 22.29
C MET A 68 -12.05 -1.24 22.84
N LYS A 69 -11.38 -1.81 23.85
CA LYS A 69 -10.06 -1.34 24.29
C LYS A 69 -8.98 -1.98 23.39
N VAL A 70 -8.29 -1.16 22.61
CA VAL A 70 -7.27 -1.60 21.64
C VAL A 70 -5.91 -1.01 21.99
N ILE A 71 -4.86 -1.83 21.92
CA ILE A 71 -3.46 -1.39 21.93
C ILE A 71 -2.95 -1.50 20.49
N LEU A 72 -2.39 -0.41 19.96
CA LEU A 72 -1.77 -0.37 18.64
C LEU A 72 -0.27 -0.14 18.78
N ASP A 73 0.51 -1.10 18.31
CA ASP A 73 1.93 -0.92 18.02
C ASP A 73 2.11 -0.99 16.50
N ALA A 74 2.64 0.08 15.91
CA ALA A 74 2.88 0.18 14.49
C ALA A 74 4.37 0.04 14.12
N GLY A 75 5.27 -0.16 15.08
CA GLY A 75 6.71 -0.32 14.85
C GLY A 75 7.34 0.83 14.04
N ASN A 76 6.82 2.06 14.20
CA ASN A 76 7.16 3.24 13.38
C ASN A 76 6.95 3.07 11.86
N GLY A 77 6.20 2.06 11.43
CA GLY A 77 5.92 1.77 10.03
C GLY A 77 4.78 2.61 9.43
N ALA A 78 4.64 2.53 8.11
CA ALA A 78 3.69 3.34 7.33
C ALA A 78 2.21 3.15 7.72
N ALA A 79 1.86 2.02 8.35
CA ALA A 79 0.49 1.75 8.77
C ALA A 79 0.04 2.62 9.97
N GLY A 80 0.98 3.15 10.76
CA GLY A 80 0.67 3.80 12.05
C GLY A 80 -0.35 4.93 11.97
N PRO A 81 -0.16 5.96 11.12
CA PRO A 81 -1.11 7.07 11.01
C PRO A 81 -2.51 6.62 10.60
N LEU A 82 -2.61 5.74 9.59
CA LEU A 82 -3.88 5.26 9.06
C LEU A 82 -4.62 4.35 10.06
N ALA A 83 -3.92 3.39 10.66
CA ALA A 83 -4.49 2.48 11.65
C ALA A 83 -4.96 3.22 12.90
N LYS A 84 -4.19 4.20 13.39
CA LYS A 84 -4.60 5.04 14.52
C LYS A 84 -5.85 5.86 14.18
N GLY A 85 -5.91 6.45 12.97
CA GLY A 85 -7.07 7.17 12.49
C GLY A 85 -8.32 6.29 12.45
N PHE A 86 -8.20 5.10 11.84
CA PHE A 86 -9.29 4.12 11.77
C PHE A 86 -9.77 3.68 13.15
N LEU A 87 -8.86 3.22 14.02
CA LEU A 87 -9.22 2.66 15.32
C LEU A 87 -9.91 3.67 16.24
N ARG A 88 -9.62 4.97 16.08
CA ARG A 88 -10.32 6.05 16.80
C ARG A 88 -11.75 6.28 16.32
N THR A 89 -12.13 5.78 15.15
CA THR A 89 -13.52 5.83 14.69
C THR A 89 -14.35 4.66 15.22
N LEU A 90 -13.69 3.70 15.87
CA LEU A 90 -14.31 2.57 16.55
C LEU A 90 -14.57 2.94 18.01
N GLU A 91 -15.36 4.00 18.23
CA GLU A 91 -15.85 4.36 19.57
C GLU A 91 -17.00 3.44 19.98
#